data_AF-A0A480AJQ6-F1
#
_entry.id   AF-A0A480AJQ6-F1
#
_cell.length_a   1.000
_cell.length_b   1.000
_cell.length_c   1.000
_cell.angle_alpha   90.00
_cell.angle_beta   90.00
_cell.angle_gamma   90.00
#
_symmetry.space_group_name_H-M   'P 1'
#
loop_
_entity.id
_entity.type
_entity.pdbx_description
1 polymer ?
#
loop_
_entity_poly.entity_id
_entity_poly.type
_entity_poly.pdbx_seq_one_letter_code
_entity_poly.pdbx_strand_id
1 'polypeptide(L)' 'MPDIQLRLTLDELNLVLEGIGGLPFARVFALVGKIQAQAGEQLNAQAPTGPKEG' A
#
# COMPACT_ATOMS: atom_id res chain seq x y z
N MET A 1 2.07 13.03 -15.01
CA MET A 1 2.65 13.28 -13.67
C MET A 1 3.62 12.15 -13.38
N PRO A 2 4.82 12.43 -12.84
CA PRO A 2 5.76 11.38 -12.48
C PRO A 2 5.21 10.51 -11.34
N ASP A 3 5.48 9.22 -11.41
CA ASP A 3 5.21 8.26 -10.32
C ASP A 3 6.37 8.26 -9.33
N ILE A 4 6.08 8.10 -8.03
CA ILE A 4 7.09 8.01 -6.98
C ILE A 4 6.81 6.81 -6.08
N GLN A 5 7.85 6.07 -5.71
CA GLN A 5 7.77 5.00 -4.71
C GLN A 5 8.12 5.54 -3.32
N LEU A 6 7.19 5.39 -2.39
CA LEU A 6 7.40 5.68 -0.97
C LEU A 6 7.60 4.37 -0.22
N ARG A 7 8.62 4.31 0.63
CA ARG A 7 8.81 3.23 1.60
C ARG A 7 8.31 3.72 2.94
N LEU A 8 7.25 3.11 3.42
CA LEU A 8 6.61 3.42 4.70
C LEU A 8 6.56 2.14 5.53
N THR A 9 6.66 2.29 6.84
CA THR A 9 6.24 1.26 7.78
C THR A 9 4.72 1.10 7.74
N LEU A 10 4.21 -0.01 8.27
CA LEU A 10 2.77 -0.24 8.34
C LEU A 10 2.06 0.84 9.19
N ASP A 11 2.69 1.30 10.27
CA ASP A 11 2.15 2.35 11.13
C ASP A 11 2.06 3.70 10.41
N GLU A 12 3.11 4.09 9.67
CA GLU A 12 3.10 5.30 8.84
C GLU A 12 2.05 5.22 7.73
N LEU A 13 1.88 4.04 7.12
CA LEU A 13 0.85 3.80 6.11
C LEU A 13 -0.56 3.98 6.68
N ASN A 14 -0.82 3.41 7.86
CA ASN A 14 -2.10 3.55 8.55
C ASN A 14 -2.40 5.02 8.90
N LEU A 15 -1.40 5.77 9.39
CA LEU A 15 -1.55 7.19 9.68
C LEU A 15 -1.92 8.01 8.43
N VAL A 16 -1.31 7.69 7.28
CA VAL A 16 -1.68 8.31 6.00
C VAL A 16 -3.11 7.96 5.61
N LEU A 17 -3.53 6.70 5.75
CA LEU A 17 -4.89 6.26 5.45
C LEU A 17 -5.93 6.92 6.36
N GLU A 18 -5.63 7.12 7.65
CA GLU A 18 -6.48 7.85 8.59
C GLU A 18 -6.67 9.31 8.17
N GLY A 19 -5.57 10.00 7.80
CA GLY A 19 -5.63 11.37 7.28
C GLY A 19 -6.43 11.50 5.98
N ILE A 20 -6.31 10.51 5.09
CA ILE A 20 -7.10 10.41 3.85
C ILE A 20 -8.59 10.19 4.17
N GLY A 21 -8.91 9.41 5.21
CA GLY A 21 -10.29 9.16 5.65
C GLY A 21 -11.06 10.42 6.07
N GLY A 22 -10.37 11.51 6.41
CA GLY A 22 -10.98 12.81 6.70
C GLY A 22 -11.39 13.64 5.47
N LEU A 23 -11.09 13.19 4.25
CA LEU A 23 -11.42 13.88 3.00
C LEU A 23 -12.70 13.34 2.35
N PRO A 24 -13.34 14.09 1.42
CA PRO A 24 -14.52 13.61 0.72
C PRO A 24 -14.26 12.29 -0.02
N PHE A 25 -15.12 11.29 0.19
CA PHE A 25 -14.97 9.93 -0.35
C PHE A 25 -14.67 9.89 -1.86
N ALA A 26 -15.37 10.71 -2.66
CA ALA A 26 -15.20 10.79 -4.11
C ALA A 26 -13.76 11.15 -4.54
N ARG A 27 -13.00 11.84 -3.69
CA ARG A 27 -11.61 12.22 -3.94
C ARG A 27 -10.62 11.11 -3.58
N VAL A 28 -10.97 10.26 -2.63
CA VAL A 28 -10.02 9.33 -1.99
C VAL A 28 -10.23 7.88 -2.35
N PHE A 29 -11.41 7.47 -2.83
CA PHE A 29 -11.71 6.08 -3.17
C PHE A 29 -10.64 5.44 -4.08
N ALA A 30 -10.31 6.11 -5.19
CA ALA A 30 -9.31 5.61 -6.14
C ALA A 30 -7.88 5.64 -5.57
N LEU A 31 -7.59 6.57 -4.65
CA LEU A 31 -6.28 6.69 -4.01
C LEU A 31 -6.07 5.56 -2.98
N VAL A 32 -7.06 5.31 -2.12
CA VAL A 32 -7.04 4.23 -1.14
C VAL A 32 -6.89 2.87 -1.82
N GLY A 33 -7.65 2.63 -2.90
CA GLY A 33 -7.53 1.39 -3.67
C GLY A 33 -6.13 1.18 -4.25
N LYS A 34 -5.48 2.23 -4.77
CA LYS A 34 -4.10 2.16 -5.25
C LYS A 34 -3.10 1.85 -4.15
N ILE A 35 -3.25 2.48 -2.99
CA ILE A 35 -2.38 2.25 -1.82
C ILE A 35 -2.51 0.79 -1.34
N GLN A 36 -3.74 0.28 -1.24
CA GLN A 36 -3.99 -1.10 -0.83
C GLN A 36 -3.38 -2.12 -1.81
N ALA A 37 -3.48 -1.87 -3.13
CA ALA A 37 -2.89 -2.73 -4.14
C ALA A 37 -1.35 -2.81 -3.99
N GLN A 38 -0.69 -1.65 -3.86
CA GLN A 38 0.76 -1.59 -3.71
C GLN A 38 1.22 -2.26 -2.40
N ALA A 39 0.49 -2.06 -1.30
CA ALA A 39 0.78 -2.71 -0.03
C ALA A 39 0.65 -4.24 -0.13
N GLY A 40 -0.40 -4.74 -0.80
CA GLY A 40 -0.60 -6.17 -1.04
C GLY A 40 0.53 -6.80 -1.85
N GLU A 41 0.98 -6.14 -2.92
CA GLU A 41 2.12 -6.60 -3.73
C GLU A 41 3.42 -6.63 -2.92
N GLN A 42 3.69 -5.60 -2.12
CA GLN A 42 4.89 -5.53 -1.28
C GLN A 42 4.88 -6.56 -0.15
N LEU A 43 3.72 -6.85 0.45
CA LEU A 43 3.57 -7.88 1.49
C LEU A 43 3.70 -9.29 0.91
N ASN A 44 3.09 -9.54 -0.26
CA ASN A 44 3.16 -10.84 -0.93
C ASN A 44 4.57 -11.13 -1.48
N ALA A 45 5.29 -10.09 -1.93
CA ALA A 45 6.70 -10.22 -2.33
C ALA A 45 7.66 -10.54 -1.17
N GLN A 46 7.25 -10.30 0.07
CA GLN A 46 8.01 -10.65 1.28
C GLN A 46 7.68 -12.06 1.81
N ALA A 47 6.69 -12.75 1.23
CA ALA A 47 6.47 -14.15 1.56
C ALA A 47 7.70 -14.97 1.11
N PRO A 48 8.35 -15.73 2.00
CA PRO A 48 9.52 -16.50 1.63
C PRO A 48 9.11 -17.48 0.54
N THR A 49 9.73 -17.37 -0.63
CA THR A 49 9.84 -18.50 -1.55
C THR A 49 10.56 -19.60 -0.79
N GLY A 50 9.79 -20.51 -0.19
CA GLY A 50 10.32 -21.75 0.37
C GLY A 50 11.19 -22.45 -0.68
N PRO A 51 12.23 -23.20 -0.26
CA PRO A 51 13.16 -23.81 -1.19
C PRO A 51 12.38 -24.68 -2.17
N LYS A 52 12.57 -24.41 -3.46
CA LYS A 52 12.19 -25.37 -4.51
C LYS A 52 13.14 -26.56 -4.35
N GLU A 53 12.76 -27.50 -3.49
CA GLU A 53 13.31 -28.85 -3.52
C GLU A 53 12.64 -29.60 -4.68
N GLY A 54 13.45 -30.08 -5.62
CA GLY A 54 13.03 -30.84 -6.80
C GLY A 54 13.92 -30.60 -8.00
#